data_AF-A0A2G6GW29-F1
#
_entry.id   AF-A0A2G6GW29-F1
#
_cell.length_a   1.000
_cell.length_b   1.000
_cell.length_c   1.000
_cell.angle_alpha   90.00
_cell.angle_beta   90.00
_cell.angle_gamma   90.00
#
_symmetry.space_group_name_H-M   'P 1'
#
loop_
_entity.id
_entity.type
_entity.pdbx_description
1 polymer ?
#
loop_
_entity_poly.entity_id
_entity_poly.type
_entity_poly.pdbx_seq_one_letter_code
_entity_poly.pdbx_strand_id
1 'polypeptide(L)'
;MKRIVRGLSLVALSLLVLGFTACDKDEVEKAITLAKMQGKWEVKKCTRTSPIGSVDASTVKYIVLDDETMTMYHTMGVAWAKPTFDADVKDGVLLYRSEKLGKLSPWMPLGSVERAGVGKRKLTVDAHARAVARKANGLEGSQESEEAAQEAGKDFEQVWELEKVDEIPSKLLN
;
A
#
# COMPACT_ATOMS: atom_id res chain seq x y z
N MET A 1 -16.09 -53.71 -45.16
CA MET A 1 -15.29 -54.05 -43.97
C MET A 1 -14.28 -52.94 -43.74
N LYS A 2 -14.51 -52.08 -42.73
CA LYS A 2 -13.63 -51.89 -41.56
C LYS A 2 -12.13 -51.91 -41.88
N ARG A 3 -11.49 -50.73 -41.83
CA ARG A 3 -10.43 -50.40 -40.85
C ARG A 3 -10.01 -48.93 -41.01
N ILE A 4 -10.50 -48.12 -40.10
CA ILE A 4 -10.02 -46.78 -39.80
C ILE A 4 -8.85 -46.92 -38.79
N VAL A 5 -7.98 -45.91 -38.78
CA VAL A 5 -7.17 -45.41 -37.66
C VAL A 5 -5.84 -46.13 -37.36
N ARG A 6 -4.74 -45.37 -37.48
CA ARG A 6 -3.85 -44.94 -36.37
C ARG A 6 -2.46 -44.66 -36.93
N GLY A 7 -2.11 -43.39 -37.10
CA GLY A 7 -0.73 -43.06 -37.46
C GLY A 7 -0.43 -41.61 -37.82
N LEU A 8 -1.41 -40.71 -37.82
CA LEU A 8 -1.17 -39.32 -38.22
C LEU A 8 -1.94 -38.33 -37.34
N SER A 9 -1.69 -38.36 -36.03
CA SER A 9 -2.05 -37.25 -35.16
C SER A 9 -1.36 -37.38 -33.81
N LEU A 10 -0.03 -37.18 -33.78
CA LEU A 10 0.70 -37.10 -32.50
C LEU A 10 1.78 -36.01 -32.49
N VAL A 11 1.70 -35.03 -33.38
CA VAL A 11 2.65 -33.89 -33.42
C VAL A 11 1.93 -32.53 -33.41
N ALA A 12 0.63 -32.47 -33.69
CA ALA A 12 -0.13 -31.21 -33.66
C ALA A 12 -0.74 -30.87 -32.28
N LEU A 13 -0.64 -31.75 -31.28
CA LEU A 13 -1.19 -31.52 -29.94
C LEU A 13 -0.13 -31.09 -28.90
N SER A 14 1.14 -31.00 -29.30
CA SER A 14 2.26 -30.72 -28.39
C SER A 14 2.65 -29.24 -28.34
N LEU A 15 2.09 -28.40 -29.23
CA LEU A 15 2.42 -26.97 -29.37
C LEU A 15 1.40 -26.02 -28.70
N LEU A 16 0.39 -26.56 -28.03
CA LEU A 16 -0.68 -25.79 -27.38
C LEU A 16 -0.73 -25.97 -25.85
N VAL A 17 0.34 -26.47 -25.23
CA VAL A 17 0.44 -26.68 -23.76
C VAL A 17 1.41 -25.71 -23.07
N LEU A 18 1.95 -24.71 -23.79
CA LEU A 18 2.76 -23.63 -23.17
C LEU A 18 2.01 -22.29 -23.10
N GLY A 19 0.73 -22.24 -23.46
CA GLY A 19 -0.03 -20.99 -23.61
C GLY A 19 -0.85 -20.52 -22.40
N PHE A 20 -1.04 -21.33 -21.37
CA PHE A 20 -1.97 -20.99 -20.26
C PHE A 20 -1.61 -21.64 -18.92
N THR A 21 -0.41 -21.38 -18.39
CA THR A 21 -0.14 -21.54 -16.95
C THR A 21 0.79 -20.45 -16.44
N ALA A 22 0.38 -19.19 -16.64
CA ALA A 22 0.60 -18.16 -15.63
C ALA A 22 -0.78 -17.70 -15.15
N CYS A 23 -1.57 -18.68 -14.71
CA CYS A 23 -2.62 -18.39 -13.75
C CYS A 23 -1.86 -18.15 -12.44
N ASP A 24 -1.41 -16.91 -12.22
CA ASP A 24 -0.95 -16.40 -10.93
C ASP A 24 -2.15 -16.41 -9.98
N LYS A 25 -2.63 -17.60 -9.66
CA LYS A 25 -3.36 -17.90 -8.45
C LYS A 25 -2.29 -18.39 -7.49
N ASP A 26 -2.07 -17.63 -6.44
CA ASP A 26 -1.17 -17.95 -5.33
C ASP A 26 0.33 -17.80 -5.61
N GLU A 27 0.75 -16.70 -6.26
CA GLU A 27 2.02 -16.12 -5.85
C GLU A 27 1.78 -15.60 -4.43
N VAL A 28 2.02 -16.48 -3.44
CA VAL A 28 2.14 -16.19 -2.00
C VAL A 28 2.64 -14.77 -1.90
N GLU A 29 1.75 -13.87 -1.46
CA GLU A 29 1.93 -12.43 -1.50
C GLU A 29 3.28 -12.10 -0.89
N LYS A 30 4.32 -12.01 -1.75
CA LYS A 30 5.69 -11.82 -1.29
C LYS A 30 5.65 -10.52 -0.54
N ALA A 31 5.88 -10.59 0.78
CA ALA A 31 5.83 -9.47 1.71
C ALA A 31 6.23 -8.18 0.97
N ILE A 32 5.28 -7.26 0.87
CA ILE A 32 5.54 -5.98 0.22
C ILE A 32 6.70 -5.34 0.99
N THR A 33 7.71 -4.90 0.25
CA THR A 33 8.88 -4.20 0.80
C THR A 33 8.81 -2.74 0.40
N LEU A 34 9.53 -1.89 1.11
CA LEU A 34 9.63 -0.47 0.79
C LEU A 34 10.19 -0.25 -0.63
N ALA A 35 11.18 -1.05 -1.04
CA ALA A 35 11.72 -1.04 -2.41
C ALA A 35 10.64 -1.26 -3.49
N LYS A 36 9.63 -2.12 -3.25
CA LYS A 36 8.51 -2.34 -4.18
C LYS A 36 7.52 -1.18 -4.20
N MET A 37 7.55 -0.31 -3.20
CA MET A 37 6.71 0.87 -3.07
C MET A 37 7.41 2.16 -3.55
N GLN A 38 8.70 2.11 -3.88
CA GLN A 38 9.44 3.27 -4.39
C GLN A 38 8.82 3.87 -5.65
N GLY A 39 8.94 5.19 -5.76
CA GLY A 39 8.46 6.00 -6.87
C GLY A 39 7.48 7.08 -6.45
N LYS A 40 6.81 7.66 -7.46
CA LYS A 40 5.82 8.73 -7.30
C LYS A 40 4.43 8.15 -7.45
N TRP A 41 3.55 8.49 -6.52
CA TRP A 41 2.18 8.01 -6.47
C TRP A 41 1.22 9.20 -6.43
N GLU A 42 0.24 9.21 -7.32
CA GLU A 42 -0.89 10.12 -7.25
C GLU A 42 -1.97 9.53 -6.33
N VAL A 43 -2.47 10.34 -5.42
CA VAL A 43 -3.60 9.98 -4.55
C VAL A 43 -4.89 10.21 -5.33
N LYS A 44 -5.48 9.14 -5.86
CA LYS A 44 -6.73 9.21 -6.62
C LYS A 44 -7.94 9.43 -5.72
N LYS A 45 -7.92 8.78 -4.56
CA LYS A 45 -9.00 8.85 -3.59
C LYS A 45 -8.45 8.63 -2.18
N CYS A 46 -8.96 9.40 -1.23
CA CYS A 46 -8.86 9.05 0.18
C CYS A 46 -10.24 9.13 0.82
N THR A 47 -10.71 8.01 1.37
CA THR A 47 -11.99 7.94 2.10
C THR A 47 -11.70 7.76 3.57
N ARG A 48 -12.44 8.45 4.42
CA ARG A 48 -12.34 8.31 5.88
C ARG A 48 -13.73 8.28 6.50
N THR A 49 -14.00 7.31 7.36
CA THR A 49 -15.31 7.17 8.04
C THR A 49 -15.41 7.97 9.34
N SER A 50 -14.29 8.39 9.93
CA SER A 50 -14.26 9.13 11.21
C SER A 50 -13.42 10.41 11.11
N PRO A 51 -13.85 11.54 11.73
CA PRO A 51 -13.08 12.78 11.71
C PRO A 51 -11.75 12.73 12.50
N ILE A 52 -11.52 11.66 13.28
CA ILE A 52 -10.36 11.50 14.17
C ILE A 52 -9.19 10.90 13.39
N GLY A 53 -8.13 11.68 13.17
CA GLY A 53 -6.90 11.27 12.48
C GLY A 53 -6.04 12.49 12.12
N SER A 54 -4.71 12.37 12.23
CA SER A 54 -3.75 13.49 12.27
C SER A 54 -3.42 14.12 10.92
N VAL A 55 -3.86 13.55 9.81
CA VAL A 55 -3.66 14.10 8.47
C VAL A 55 -5.02 14.23 7.80
N ASP A 56 -5.38 15.45 7.38
CA ASP A 56 -6.50 15.65 6.47
C ASP A 56 -6.12 15.10 5.10
N ALA A 57 -6.35 13.80 4.95
CA ALA A 57 -5.97 13.02 3.80
C ALA A 57 -6.63 13.49 2.48
N SER A 58 -7.68 14.31 2.55
CA SER A 58 -8.32 14.92 1.38
C SER A 58 -7.42 15.95 0.67
N THR A 59 -6.43 16.49 1.40
CA THR A 59 -5.52 17.53 0.89
C THR A 59 -4.27 16.95 0.22
N VAL A 60 -3.93 15.68 0.47
CA VAL A 60 -2.75 15.02 -0.11
C VAL A 60 -3.04 14.67 -1.56
N LYS A 61 -2.16 15.10 -2.47
CA LYS A 61 -2.27 14.86 -3.91
C LYS A 61 -1.25 13.87 -4.42
N TYR A 62 -0.04 13.88 -3.86
CA TYR A 62 1.03 12.96 -4.24
C TYR A 62 1.80 12.47 -3.03
N ILE A 63 2.30 11.25 -3.15
CA ILE A 63 3.22 10.63 -2.21
C ILE A 63 4.45 10.20 -3.01
N VAL A 64 5.62 10.61 -2.57
CA VAL A 64 6.90 10.16 -3.12
C VAL A 64 7.59 9.30 -2.09
N LEU A 65 7.95 8.08 -2.47
CA LEU A 65 8.74 7.16 -1.66
C LEU A 65 10.08 6.97 -2.32
N ASP A 66 11.14 7.34 -1.60
CA ASP A 66 12.52 7.23 -2.04
C ASP A 66 13.37 6.68 -0.89
N ASP A 67 13.93 5.48 -1.08
CA ASP A 67 14.57 4.70 -0.01
C ASP A 67 13.73 4.67 1.28
N GLU A 68 14.26 5.17 2.39
CA GLU A 68 13.63 5.21 3.71
C GLU A 68 12.84 6.51 3.97
N THR A 69 12.60 7.30 2.92
CA THR A 69 11.97 8.62 3.02
C THR A 69 10.65 8.66 2.28
N MET A 70 9.65 9.31 2.89
CA MET A 70 8.38 9.64 2.26
C MET A 70 8.15 11.15 2.26
N THR A 71 7.81 11.70 1.10
CA THR A 71 7.36 13.09 0.98
C THR A 71 5.89 13.12 0.58
N MET A 72 5.06 13.83 1.35
CA MET A 72 3.65 14.03 1.00
C MET A 72 3.42 15.43 0.45
N TYR A 73 2.92 15.54 -0.77
CA TYR A 73 2.52 16.82 -1.37
C TYR A 73 1.06 17.06 -1.06
N HIS A 74 0.76 18.07 -0.25
CA HIS A 74 -0.62 18.41 0.09
C HIS A 74 -0.91 19.91 -0.06
N THR A 75 -2.18 20.21 -0.33
CA THR A 75 -2.67 21.57 -0.53
C THR A 75 -3.19 22.15 0.79
N MET A 76 -2.53 23.19 1.31
CA MET A 76 -3.02 23.98 2.43
C MET A 76 -3.58 25.31 1.92
N GLY A 77 -4.87 25.33 1.57
CA GLY A 77 -5.51 26.53 1.01
C GLY A 77 -4.84 26.95 -0.31
N VAL A 78 -4.14 28.08 -0.30
CA VAL A 78 -3.43 28.65 -1.47
C VAL A 78 -1.98 28.20 -1.61
N ALA A 79 -1.42 27.52 -0.60
CA ALA A 79 -0.01 27.11 -0.59
C ALA A 79 0.15 25.60 -0.62
N TRP A 80 1.28 25.15 -1.17
CA TRP A 80 1.70 23.75 -1.12
C TRP A 80 2.58 23.50 0.10
N ALA A 81 2.36 22.36 0.73
CA ALA A 81 3.23 21.86 1.78
C ALA A 81 3.79 20.49 1.38
N LYS A 82 5.07 20.29 1.69
CA LYS A 82 5.85 19.10 1.37
C LYS A 82 6.57 18.55 2.60
N PRO A 83 5.85 18.12 3.65
CA PRO A 83 6.49 17.45 4.77
C PRO A 83 7.17 16.15 4.31
N THR A 84 8.33 15.91 4.91
CA THR A 84 9.13 14.72 4.75
C THR A 84 9.05 13.89 6.03
N PHE A 85 9.04 12.57 5.85
CA PHE A 85 8.85 11.57 6.89
C PHE A 85 9.85 10.43 6.69
N ASP A 86 10.28 9.80 7.77
CA ASP A 86 10.86 8.46 7.68
C ASP A 86 9.74 7.50 7.28
N ALA A 87 10.06 6.51 6.45
CA ALA A 87 9.14 5.51 5.95
C ALA A 87 9.72 4.11 6.12
N ASP A 88 8.84 3.14 6.40
CA ASP A 88 9.20 1.74 6.49
C ASP A 88 8.02 0.87 6.07
N VAL A 89 8.28 -0.37 5.66
CA VAL A 89 7.23 -1.38 5.48
C VAL A 89 7.49 -2.55 6.40
N LYS A 90 6.58 -2.75 7.36
CA LYS A 90 6.61 -3.88 8.29
C LYS A 90 5.35 -4.70 8.12
N ASP A 91 5.50 -6.02 7.98
CA ASP A 91 4.37 -6.96 7.90
C ASP A 91 3.28 -6.54 6.88
N GLY A 92 3.72 -6.01 5.73
CA GLY A 92 2.84 -5.54 4.65
C GLY A 92 2.17 -4.17 4.89
N VAL A 93 2.53 -3.46 5.97
CA VAL A 93 1.97 -2.16 6.34
C VAL A 93 2.99 -1.06 6.09
N LEU A 94 2.60 -0.03 5.32
CA LEU A 94 3.41 1.17 5.14
C LEU A 94 3.27 2.05 6.38
N LEU A 95 4.38 2.26 7.08
CA LEU A 95 4.51 3.10 8.27
C LEU A 95 5.26 4.38 7.93
N TYR A 96 4.96 5.44 8.67
CA TYR A 96 5.69 6.70 8.60
C TYR A 96 5.82 7.38 9.95
N ARG A 97 6.83 8.24 10.10
CA ARG A 97 6.97 9.10 11.29
C ARG A 97 7.67 10.41 10.92
N SER A 98 7.55 11.41 11.79
CA SER A 98 8.20 12.72 11.55
C SER A 98 9.72 12.56 11.53
N GLU A 99 10.33 12.87 10.38
CA GLU A 99 11.80 12.89 10.22
C GLU A 99 12.44 13.87 11.23
N LYS A 100 11.83 15.04 11.42
CA LYS A 100 12.33 16.10 12.32
C LYS A 100 12.40 15.67 13.78
N LEU A 101 11.49 14.80 14.21
CA LEU A 101 11.45 14.27 15.57
C LEU A 101 12.16 12.91 15.68
N GLY A 102 12.48 12.28 14.55
CA GLY A 102 13.15 10.99 14.47
C GLY A 102 12.52 9.95 15.38
N LYS A 103 13.35 9.33 16.23
CA LYS A 103 12.91 8.28 17.18
C LYS A 103 11.94 8.76 18.27
N LEU A 104 11.77 10.08 18.47
CA LEU A 104 10.79 10.63 19.41
C LEU A 104 9.37 10.67 18.82
N SER A 105 9.23 10.56 17.50
CA SER A 105 7.92 10.44 16.85
C SER A 105 7.49 8.98 16.82
N PRO A 106 6.24 8.66 17.19
CA PRO A 106 5.71 7.32 16.99
C PRO A 106 5.58 7.02 15.49
N TRP A 107 5.73 5.74 15.15
CA TRP A 107 5.32 5.19 13.86
C TRP A 107 3.80 5.23 13.73
N MET A 108 3.33 5.84 12.66
CA MET A 108 1.93 5.93 12.28
C MET A 108 1.69 5.04 11.05
N PRO A 109 0.57 4.29 11.00
CA PRO A 109 0.24 3.53 9.81
C PRO A 109 -0.33 4.45 8.73
N LEU A 110 0.23 4.38 7.52
CA LEU A 110 -0.44 4.89 6.33
C LEU A 110 -1.48 3.88 5.82
N GLY A 111 -1.19 2.58 5.97
CA GLY A 111 -2.14 1.48 5.76
C GLY A 111 -1.48 0.17 5.36
N SER A 112 -2.23 -0.93 5.51
CA SER A 112 -1.95 -2.24 4.91
C SER A 112 -1.92 -2.11 3.40
N VAL A 113 -0.88 -2.59 2.75
CA VAL A 113 -0.66 -2.41 1.31
C VAL A 113 -1.29 -3.57 0.53
N GLU A 114 -2.26 -3.24 -0.33
CA GLU A 114 -2.90 -4.20 -1.24
C GLU A 114 -2.57 -3.86 -2.70
N ARG A 115 -2.37 -4.88 -3.54
CA ARG A 115 -2.26 -4.70 -5.00
C ARG A 115 -3.66 -4.58 -5.61
N ALA A 116 -3.97 -3.39 -6.14
CA ALA A 116 -5.25 -3.13 -6.82
C ALA A 116 -5.17 -3.27 -8.36
N GLY A 117 -3.97 -3.46 -8.93
CA GLY A 117 -3.74 -3.58 -10.37
C GLY A 117 -2.29 -3.32 -10.75
N VAL A 118 -2.01 -3.28 -12.06
CA VAL A 118 -0.69 -2.81 -12.57
C VAL A 118 -0.57 -1.32 -12.27
N GLY A 119 0.50 -0.92 -11.60
CA GLY A 119 0.72 0.48 -11.21
C GLY A 119 -0.27 1.02 -10.16
N LYS A 120 -1.09 0.17 -9.54
CA LYS A 120 -2.11 0.60 -8.58
C LYS A 120 -1.92 -0.07 -7.21
N ARG A 121 -2.15 0.71 -6.16
CA ARG A 121 -2.12 0.26 -4.77
C ARG A 121 -3.34 0.78 -4.04
N LYS A 122 -3.79 -0.02 -3.08
CA LYS A 122 -4.79 0.39 -2.11
C LYS A 122 -4.16 0.27 -0.72
N LEU A 123 -4.24 1.33 0.08
CA LEU A 123 -3.76 1.33 1.46
C LEU A 123 -4.95 1.44 2.39
N THR A 124 -5.11 0.50 3.32
CA THR A 124 -6.21 0.53 4.30
C THR A 124 -5.66 0.64 5.70
N VAL A 125 -6.07 1.64 6.47
CA VAL A 125 -5.77 1.67 7.90
C VAL A 125 -6.81 0.84 8.66
N ASP A 126 -6.62 -0.46 8.64
CA ASP A 126 -7.44 -1.45 9.33
C ASP A 126 -6.87 -1.81 10.73
N ALA A 127 -7.46 -2.81 11.39
CA ALA A 127 -6.99 -3.28 12.69
C ALA A 127 -5.57 -3.87 12.62
N HIS A 128 -5.19 -4.51 11.52
CA HIS A 128 -3.85 -5.08 11.31
C HIS A 128 -2.81 -3.96 11.20
N ALA A 129 -3.05 -2.95 10.37
CA ALA A 129 -2.16 -1.79 10.20
C ALA A 129 -1.88 -1.09 11.54
N ARG A 130 -2.92 -0.92 12.37
CA ARG A 130 -2.79 -0.33 13.71
C ARG A 130 -2.01 -1.21 14.66
N ALA A 131 -2.26 -2.52 14.66
CA ALA A 131 -1.51 -3.47 15.49
C ALA A 131 -0.01 -3.47 15.14
N VAL A 132 0.33 -3.47 13.85
CA VAL A 132 1.71 -3.38 13.37
C VAL A 132 2.38 -2.06 13.79
N ALA A 133 1.67 -0.92 13.67
CA ALA A 133 2.19 0.36 14.13
C ALA A 133 2.42 0.37 15.66
N ARG A 134 1.49 -0.18 16.45
CA ARG A 134 1.66 -0.31 17.91
C ARG A 134 2.88 -1.15 18.27
N LYS A 135 3.06 -2.28 17.60
CA LYS A 135 4.25 -3.13 17.72
C LYS A 135 5.53 -2.37 17.42
N ALA A 136 5.54 -1.64 16.30
CA ALA A 136 6.69 -0.83 15.90
C ALA A 136 7.06 0.25 16.92
N ASN A 137 6.12 0.64 17.79
CA ASN A 137 6.30 1.58 18.88
C ASN A 137 6.55 0.91 20.26
N GLY A 138 6.63 -0.42 20.33
CA GLY A 138 6.84 -1.14 21.59
C GLY A 138 5.62 -1.16 22.53
N LEU A 139 4.41 -1.03 21.98
CA LEU A 139 3.14 -0.95 22.73
C LEU A 139 2.33 -2.27 22.71
N GLU A 140 3.00 -3.41 22.54
CA GLU A 140 2.37 -4.74 22.69
C GLU A 140 2.33 -5.11 24.17
N GLY A 141 1.24 -5.72 24.67
CA GLY A 141 1.32 -6.46 25.94
C GLY A 141 0.22 -6.32 26.99
N SER A 142 -0.98 -5.80 26.68
CA SER A 142 -2.13 -6.08 27.55
C SER A 142 -3.41 -6.34 26.77
N GLN A 143 -4.15 -7.36 27.21
CA GLN A 143 -5.44 -7.78 26.67
C GLN A 143 -6.45 -6.62 26.67
N GLU A 144 -6.41 -5.78 27.71
CA GLU A 144 -7.20 -4.55 27.84
C GLU A 144 -6.82 -3.49 26.79
N SER A 145 -5.54 -3.40 26.42
CA SER A 145 -5.08 -2.50 25.36
C SER A 145 -5.39 -3.00 23.94
N GLU A 146 -5.56 -4.32 23.78
CA GLU A 146 -5.97 -4.95 22.53
C GLU A 146 -7.48 -4.77 22.31
N GLU A 147 -8.30 -4.99 23.34
CA GLU A 147 -9.75 -4.75 23.30
C GLU A 147 -10.06 -3.27 23.04
N ALA A 148 -9.40 -2.34 23.74
CA ALA A 148 -9.57 -0.91 23.49
C ALA A 148 -9.12 -0.48 22.09
N ALA A 149 -8.07 -1.09 21.53
CA ALA A 149 -7.61 -0.83 20.16
C ALA A 149 -8.54 -1.42 19.09
N GLN A 150 -9.15 -2.57 19.38
CA GLN A 150 -10.17 -3.17 18.54
C GLN A 150 -11.46 -2.33 18.56
N GLU A 151 -11.89 -1.85 19.73
CA GLU A 151 -13.12 -1.08 19.91
C GLU A 151 -13.01 0.35 19.35
N ALA A 152 -11.91 1.07 19.60
CA ALA A 152 -11.60 2.34 18.94
C ALA A 152 -11.43 2.20 17.42
N GLY A 153 -11.24 0.96 16.94
CA GLY A 153 -11.01 0.62 15.55
C GLY A 153 -12.24 0.21 14.75
N LYS A 154 -13.42 0.05 15.38
CA LYS A 154 -14.65 -0.42 14.70
C LYS A 154 -15.25 0.63 13.76
N ASP A 155 -15.08 1.93 14.08
CA ASP A 155 -15.65 3.04 13.31
C ASP A 155 -14.60 3.81 12.48
N PHE A 156 -13.34 3.36 12.51
CA PHE A 156 -12.24 4.01 11.79
C PHE A 156 -11.80 3.16 10.60
N GLU A 157 -12.17 3.62 9.42
CA GLU A 157 -11.64 3.18 8.14
C GLU A 157 -11.05 4.39 7.43
N GLN A 158 -9.78 4.26 7.01
CA GLN A 158 -9.14 5.19 6.10
C GLN A 158 -8.57 4.39 4.94
N VAL A 159 -9.05 4.68 3.73
CA VAL A 159 -8.65 3.99 2.50
C VAL A 159 -8.02 4.97 1.53
N TRP A 160 -6.82 4.65 1.07
CA TRP A 160 -6.11 5.37 0.03
C TRP A 160 -6.10 4.55 -1.26
N GLU A 161 -6.44 5.17 -2.37
CA GLU A 161 -6.24 4.60 -3.71
C GLU A 161 -5.11 5.37 -4.39
N LEU A 162 -4.04 4.66 -4.72
CA LEU A 162 -2.81 5.21 -5.28
C LEU A 162 -2.58 4.69 -6.69
N GLU A 163 -2.13 5.58 -7.57
CA GLU A 163 -1.71 5.25 -8.94
C GLU A 163 -0.29 5.75 -9.18
N LYS A 164 0.57 4.87 -9.69
CA LYS A 164 1.98 5.19 -9.96
C LYS A 164 2.08 6.12 -11.15
N VAL A 165 2.87 7.17 -11.02
CA VAL A 165 3.11 8.19 -12.05
C VAL A 165 4.60 8.38 -12.28
N ASP A 166 4.99 8.78 -13.49
CA ASP A 166 6.39 9.02 -13.83
C ASP A 166 6.87 10.40 -13.34
N GLU A 167 5.96 11.39 -13.33
CA GLU A 167 6.24 12.76 -12.93
C GLU A 167 5.13 13.39 -12.07
N ILE A 168 5.55 14.28 -11.17
CA ILE A 168 4.64 15.20 -10.48
C ILE A 168 4.64 16.49 -11.29
N PRO A 169 3.47 17.08 -11.61
CA PRO A 169 3.42 18.30 -12.41
C PRO A 169 4.28 19.42 -11.81
N SER A 170 5.21 19.95 -12.61
CA SER A 170 6.20 20.96 -12.18
C SER A 170 5.59 22.22 -11.56
N LYS A 171 4.38 22.59 -11.99
CA LYS A 171 3.55 23.66 -11.41
C LYS A 171 3.21 23.47 -9.93
N LEU A 172 3.44 22.27 -9.36
CA LEU A 172 3.22 21.95 -7.95
C LEU A 172 4.51 21.91 -7.13
N LEU A 173 5.66 22.11 -7.77
CA LEU A 173 6.99 22.02 -7.16
C LEU A 173 7.61 23.39 -6.80
N ASN A 174 6.95 24.49 -7.19
CA ASN A 174 7.39 25.87 -7.04
C ASN A 174 6.48 26.68 -6.11
#